data_AF-A0AAD4M9A7-F1
#
_entry.id   AF-A0AAD4M9A7-F1
#
_cell.length_a   1.000
_cell.length_b   1.000
_cell.length_c   1.000
_cell.angle_alpha   90.00
_cell.angle_beta   90.00
_cell.angle_gamma   90.00
#
_symmetry.space_group_name_H-M   'P 1'
#
loop_
_entity.id
_entity.type
_entity.pdbx_description
1 polymer ?
#
loop_
_entity_poly.entity_id
_entity_poly.type
_entity_poly.pdbx_seq_one_letter_code
_entity_poly.pdbx_strand_id
1 'polypeptide(L)'
;MTRRFRLLSNNSMRSLFNLTLTLSLLPFSFQHGQIPLDLGNTNSTLPNVPNKRIAIIGGGTAGIIMLKTLITDLPEEVTRNWEIVLFEQRDNIGGLW
;
A
#
# COMPACT_ATOMS: atom_id res chain seq x y z
N MET A 1 -14.37 39.77 30.45
CA MET A 1 -13.42 38.65 30.29
C MET A 1 -12.74 38.83 28.94
N THR A 2 -11.61 39.54 28.92
CA THR A 2 -11.13 40.29 27.74
C THR A 2 -9.82 39.67 27.26
N ARG A 3 -9.79 39.06 26.06
CA ARG A 3 -8.58 38.50 25.47
C ARG A 3 -8.09 39.40 24.32
N ARG A 4 -6.95 40.04 24.57
CA ARG A 4 -6.22 40.96 23.68
C ARG A 4 -5.77 40.24 22.41
N PHE A 5 -6.11 40.79 21.25
CA PHE A 5 -5.42 40.56 19.99
C PHE A 5 -4.13 41.40 19.97
N ARG A 6 -2.99 40.78 19.63
CA ARG A 6 -1.73 41.48 19.36
C ARG A 6 -1.18 41.00 18.02
N LEU A 7 -1.46 41.79 16.98
CA LEU A 7 -0.70 41.76 15.73
C LEU A 7 0.70 42.31 16.05
N LEU A 8 1.74 41.51 15.80
CA LEU A 8 3.10 42.01 15.66
C LEU A 8 3.51 41.89 14.19
N SER A 9 3.79 43.07 13.68
CA SER A 9 4.21 43.47 12.37
C SER A 9 5.69 43.15 12.11
N ASN A 10 5.98 42.89 10.83
CA ASN A 10 7.20 43.19 10.07
C ASN A 10 8.55 42.57 10.45
N ASN A 11 9.03 41.75 9.50
CA ASN A 11 10.30 41.93 8.79
C ASN A 11 11.54 42.25 9.64
N SER A 12 12.15 41.21 10.22
CA SER A 12 13.62 41.08 10.31
C SER A 12 14.00 39.72 10.91
N MET A 13 14.29 38.75 10.05
CA MET A 13 15.32 37.73 10.30
C MET A 13 15.68 37.06 8.98
N ARG A 14 16.41 37.81 8.15
CA ARG A 14 17.35 37.20 7.21
C ARG A 14 18.53 36.71 8.04
N SER A 15 19.07 35.56 7.67
CA SER A 15 20.12 34.82 8.39
C SER A 15 19.54 33.92 9.47
N LEU A 16 19.33 32.66 9.13
CA LEU A 16 20.10 31.52 9.65
C LEU A 16 19.47 30.22 9.11
N PHE A 17 20.31 29.23 8.84
CA PHE A 17 19.96 27.86 8.47
C PHE A 17 19.63 27.58 7.00
N ASN A 18 20.69 27.64 6.19
CA ASN A 18 20.97 26.56 5.25
C ASN A 18 20.85 25.22 5.99
N LEU A 19 19.82 24.43 5.70
CA LEU A 19 19.86 22.99 5.96
C LEU A 19 19.36 22.25 4.71
N THR A 20 20.33 21.96 3.86
CA THR A 20 20.30 20.94 2.82
C THR A 20 19.85 19.62 3.44
N LEU A 21 18.68 19.09 3.07
CA LEU A 21 18.42 17.66 3.19
C LEU A 21 17.94 17.14 1.84
N THR A 22 18.93 16.76 1.05
CA THR A 22 18.80 15.84 -0.08
C THR A 22 18.07 14.59 0.39
N LEU A 23 16.77 14.49 0.08
CA LEU A 23 16.04 13.23 0.19
C LEU A 23 16.55 12.35 -0.96
N SER A 24 17.67 11.70 -0.68
CA SER A 24 18.40 10.80 -1.56
C SER A 24 17.46 9.77 -2.15
N LEU A 25 17.53 9.63 -3.48
CA LEU A 25 17.14 8.44 -4.20
C LEU A 25 17.72 7.21 -3.48
N LEU A 26 16.89 6.51 -2.73
CA LEU A 26 17.14 5.10 -2.49
C LEU A 26 16.70 4.38 -3.77
N PRO A 27 17.61 3.74 -4.53
CA PRO A 27 17.16 2.77 -5.50
C PRO A 27 16.36 1.73 -4.72
N PHE A 28 15.08 1.59 -5.05
CA PHE A 28 14.29 0.43 -4.63
C PHE A 28 14.97 -0.79 -5.27
N SER A 29 15.96 -1.34 -4.57
CA SER A 29 16.47 -2.66 -4.86
C SER A 29 15.34 -3.63 -4.54
N PHE A 30 14.55 -4.00 -5.55
CA PHE A 30 13.74 -5.20 -5.52
C PHE A 30 14.69 -6.36 -5.31
N GLN A 31 14.92 -6.73 -4.05
CA GLN A 31 15.52 -8.01 -3.72
C GLN A 31 14.47 -9.07 -4.08
N HIS A 32 14.51 -9.55 -5.32
CA HIS A 32 13.91 -10.83 -5.70
C HIS A 32 14.61 -11.88 -4.85
N GLY A 33 14.08 -12.15 -3.66
CA GLY A 33 14.48 -13.28 -2.84
C GLY A 33 14.18 -14.55 -3.63
N GLN A 34 15.17 -15.07 -4.34
CA GLN A 34 15.10 -16.42 -4.88
C GLN A 34 15.04 -17.37 -3.68
N ILE A 35 13.92 -18.07 -3.56
CA ILE A 35 13.73 -19.14 -2.59
C ILE A 35 14.72 -20.26 -2.95
N PRO A 36 15.52 -20.78 -2.01
CA PRO A 36 16.46 -21.87 -2.31
C PRO A 36 15.68 -23.13 -2.73
N LEU A 37 16.08 -23.72 -3.86
CA LEU A 37 15.58 -25.00 -4.37
C LEU A 37 16.09 -26.13 -3.46
N ASP A 38 15.27 -26.57 -2.52
CA ASP A 38 15.53 -27.76 -1.69
C ASP A 38 15.11 -29.02 -2.47
N LEU A 39 16.10 -29.71 -3.05
CA LEU A 39 15.92 -30.99 -3.75
C LEU A 39 15.91 -32.13 -2.71
N GLY A 40 14.84 -32.27 -1.93
CA GLY A 40 14.79 -33.33 -0.93
C GLY A 40 13.46 -33.54 -0.22
N ASN A 41 12.84 -34.69 -0.47
CA ASN A 41 11.79 -35.36 0.33
C ASN A 41 10.32 -34.92 0.13
N THR A 42 9.57 -35.79 -0.53
CA THR A 42 8.23 -35.62 -1.12
C THR A 42 7.09 -35.90 -0.14
N ASN A 43 6.99 -35.19 0.98
CA ASN A 43 5.81 -35.19 1.87
C ASN A 43 5.68 -33.86 2.62
N SER A 44 5.76 -32.77 1.87
CA SER A 44 5.90 -31.44 2.44
C SER A 44 4.52 -30.81 2.67
N THR A 45 4.06 -30.78 3.94
CA THR A 45 3.02 -29.87 4.44
C THR A 45 3.52 -28.43 4.43
N LEU A 46 4.04 -27.97 3.29
CA LEU A 46 4.45 -26.58 3.12
C LEU A 46 3.18 -25.75 3.20
N PRO A 47 3.16 -24.67 4.02
CA PRO A 47 2.06 -23.74 3.99
C PRO A 47 1.85 -23.31 2.54
N ASN A 48 0.60 -23.34 2.08
CA ASN A 48 0.26 -22.85 0.74
C ASN A 48 0.48 -21.34 0.72
N VAL A 49 1.73 -20.93 0.50
CA VAL A 49 2.13 -19.52 0.47
C VAL A 49 1.63 -18.96 -0.86
N PRO A 50 0.85 -17.87 -0.83
CA PRO A 50 0.34 -17.27 -2.05
C PRO A 50 1.50 -16.83 -2.93
N ASN A 51 1.46 -17.18 -4.22
CA ASN A 51 2.47 -16.80 -5.20
C ASN A 51 2.32 -15.34 -5.64
N LYS A 52 1.20 -14.69 -5.31
CA LYS A 52 0.92 -13.28 -5.57
C LYS A 52 0.01 -12.71 -4.49
N ARG A 53 0.30 -11.49 -4.04
CA ARG A 53 -0.53 -10.73 -3.10
C ARG A 53 -0.99 -9.44 -3.74
N ILE A 54 -2.29 -9.14 -3.65
CA ILE A 54 -2.92 -7.98 -4.27
C ILE A 54 -3.68 -7.21 -3.18
N ALA A 55 -3.33 -5.94 -3.01
CA ALA A 55 -4.09 -5.01 -2.18
C ALA A 55 -4.91 -4.08 -3.08
N ILE A 56 -6.23 -4.05 -2.89
CA ILE A 56 -7.14 -3.11 -3.53
C ILE A 56 -7.47 -2.02 -2.50
N ILE A 57 -7.16 -0.77 -2.79
CA ILE A 57 -7.42 0.36 -1.89
C ILE A 57 -8.64 1.14 -2.39
N GLY A 58 -9.68 1.22 -1.55
CA GLY A 58 -10.96 1.84 -1.80
C GLY A 58 -12.04 0.84 -2.23
N GLY A 59 -13.11 0.74 -1.46
CA GLY A 59 -14.32 -0.05 -1.69
C GLY A 59 -15.39 0.67 -2.50
N GLY A 60 -15.00 1.63 -3.35
CA GLY A 60 -15.88 2.27 -4.33
C GLY A 60 -16.10 1.41 -5.57
N THR A 61 -16.80 1.96 -6.57
CA THR A 61 -17.13 1.25 -7.82
C THR A 61 -15.93 0.60 -8.49
N ALA A 62 -14.79 1.30 -8.57
CA ALA A 62 -13.57 0.77 -9.17
C ALA A 62 -12.99 -0.42 -8.37
N GLY A 63 -12.94 -0.32 -7.05
CA GLY A 63 -12.42 -1.39 -6.20
C GLY A 63 -13.29 -2.64 -6.22
N ILE A 64 -14.61 -2.47 -6.22
CA ILE A 64 -15.56 -3.59 -6.32
C ILE A 64 -15.51 -4.25 -7.69
N ILE A 65 -15.40 -3.48 -8.78
CA ILE A 65 -15.22 -4.06 -10.13
C ILE A 65 -13.91 -4.83 -10.19
N MET A 66 -12.81 -4.27 -9.68
CA MET A 66 -11.53 -4.98 -9.64
C MET A 66 -11.62 -6.27 -8.83
N LEU A 67 -12.27 -6.23 -7.66
CA LEU A 67 -12.48 -7.42 -6.82
C LEU A 67 -13.30 -8.48 -7.56
N LYS A 68 -14.41 -8.09 -8.20
CA LYS A 68 -15.23 -8.98 -9.02
C LYS A 68 -14.42 -9.59 -10.16
N THR A 69 -13.64 -8.78 -10.87
CA THR A 69 -12.83 -9.27 -11.99
C THR A 69 -11.83 -10.31 -11.53
N LEU A 70 -11.12 -10.06 -10.43
CA LEU A 70 -10.11 -10.97 -9.91
C LEU A 70 -10.70 -12.26 -9.31
N ILE A 71 -11.91 -12.23 -8.76
CA ILE A 71 -12.54 -13.40 -8.14
C ILE A 71 -13.40 -14.21 -9.13
N THR A 72 -14.07 -13.54 -10.06
CA THR A 72 -15.13 -14.14 -10.88
C THR A 72 -14.81 -14.16 -12.36
N ASP A 73 -14.19 -13.10 -12.90
CA ASP A 73 -14.02 -12.97 -14.35
C ASP A 73 -12.72 -13.62 -14.85
N LEU A 74 -11.76 -13.90 -13.96
CA LEU A 74 -10.52 -14.60 -14.28
C LEU A 74 -10.67 -16.13 -14.11
N PRO A 75 -10.01 -16.95 -14.96
CA PRO A 75 -9.94 -18.39 -14.76
C PRO A 75 -9.31 -18.75 -13.40
N GLU A 76 -9.91 -19.71 -12.70
CA GLU A 76 -9.47 -20.13 -11.36
C GLU A 76 -8.02 -20.61 -11.35
N GLU A 77 -7.55 -21.22 -12.44
CA GLU A 77 -6.16 -21.67 -12.60
C GLU A 77 -5.14 -20.54 -12.44
N VAL A 78 -5.52 -19.31 -12.81
CA VAL A 78 -4.68 -18.13 -12.70
C VAL A 78 -4.67 -17.59 -11.27
N THR A 79 -5.81 -17.65 -10.57
CA THR A 79 -6.04 -16.99 -9.29
C THR A 79 -5.93 -17.92 -8.08
N ARG A 80 -5.83 -19.24 -8.29
CA ARG A 80 -5.86 -20.31 -7.27
C ARG A 80 -4.93 -20.08 -6.08
N ASN A 81 -3.77 -19.46 -6.30
CA ASN A 81 -2.78 -19.21 -5.25
C ASN A 81 -2.53 -17.72 -5.02
N TRP A 82 -3.51 -16.87 -5.29
CA TRP A 82 -3.44 -15.43 -5.03
C TRP A 82 -4.11 -15.11 -3.70
N GLU A 83 -3.52 -14.17 -2.97
CA GLU A 83 -4.16 -13.53 -1.82
C GLU A 83 -4.63 -12.14 -2.24
N ILE A 84 -5.91 -11.87 -2.10
CA ILE A 84 -6.53 -10.61 -2.50
C ILE A 84 -7.18 -10.00 -1.26
N VAL A 85 -6.79 -8.77 -0.93
CA VAL A 85 -7.34 -8.02 0.20
C VAL A 85 -7.85 -6.68 -0.29
N LEU A 86 -9.10 -6.35 0.04
CA LEU A 86 -9.68 -5.02 -0.21
C LEU A 86 -9.72 -4.22 1.10
N PHE A 87 -9.19 -3.01 1.05
CA PHE A 87 -9.23 -2.06 2.16
C PHE A 87 -10.15 -0.90 1.80
N GLU A 88 -11.07 -0.57 2.71
CA GLU A 88 -11.92 0.63 2.66
C GLU A 88 -11.80 1.34 4.01
N GLN A 89 -11.72 2.67 3.99
CA GLN A 89 -11.59 3.46 5.20
C GLN A 89 -12.92 3.53 5.96
N ARG A 90 -14.03 3.57 5.22
CA ARG A 90 -15.38 3.66 5.77
C ARG A 90 -15.88 2.30 6.24
N ASP A 91 -16.88 2.31 7.12
CA ASP A 91 -17.54 1.09 7.59
C ASP A 91 -18.41 0.42 6.51
N ASN A 92 -18.60 1.07 5.36
CA ASN A 92 -19.39 0.59 4.24
C ASN A 92 -18.66 0.72 2.90
N ILE A 93 -19.00 -0.17 1.97
CA ILE A 93 -18.59 -0.09 0.56
C ILE A 93 -19.61 0.73 -0.25
N GLY A 94 -19.23 1.16 -1.45
CA GLY A 94 -20.07 2.00 -2.33
C GLY A 94 -19.34 3.26 -2.82
N GLY A 95 -18.28 3.66 -2.12
CA GLY A 95 -17.46 4.81 -2.47
C GLY A 95 -18.24 6.10 -2.29
N LEU A 96 -18.73 6.66 -3.39
CA LEU A 96 -19.58 7.86 -3.35
C LEU A 96 -20.99 7.56 -2.82
N TRP A 97 -21.46 6.32 -2.99
CA TRP A 97 -22.83 5.88 -2.73
C TRP A 97 -22.99 5.29 -1.33
#